data_AF-A0A529VJZ5-F1
#
_entry.id   AF-A0A529VJZ5-F1
#
_cell.length_a   1.000
_cell.length_b   1.000
_cell.length_c   1.000
_cell.angle_alpha   90.00
_cell.angle_beta   90.00
_cell.angle_gamma   90.00
#
_symmetry.space_group_name_H-M   'P 1'
#
loop_
_entity.id
_entity.type
_entity.pdbx_description
1 polymer ?
#
loop_
_entity_poly.entity_id
_entity_poly.type
_entity_poly.pdbx_seq_one_letter_code
_entity_poly.pdbx_strand_id
1 'polypeptide(L)'
;THGIPETPQALADYVAAHYEDMLSLYGVESGLRQARKHLGWYLDRHAARASAEQRKRILTSFEPSEVIRGLREALADPAVLIEMRSAA
;
A
#
# COMPACT_ATOMS: atom_id res chain seq x y z
N THR A 1 16.80 14.91 5.33
CA THR A 1 15.44 14.46 5.71
C THR A 1 14.74 13.70 4.59
N HIS A 2 15.48 13.13 3.63
CA HIS A 2 14.92 12.50 2.42
C HIS A 2 14.58 11.03 2.71
N GLY A 3 13.30 10.67 2.72
CA GLY A 3 12.85 9.30 2.97
C GLY A 3 11.38 9.18 3.35
N ILE A 4 10.74 10.30 3.72
CA ILE A 4 9.31 10.34 3.99
C ILE A 4 8.57 10.74 2.70
N PRO A 5 7.58 9.97 2.22
CA PRO A 5 6.79 10.36 1.07
C PRO A 5 5.90 11.57 1.39
N GLU A 6 5.95 12.60 0.54
CA GLU A 6 5.23 13.88 0.75
C GLU A 6 3.96 14.01 -0.11
N THR A 7 3.76 13.09 -1.06
CA THR A 7 2.59 13.07 -1.95
C THR A 7 1.92 11.69 -1.93
N PRO A 8 0.63 11.56 -2.30
CA PRO A 8 -0.08 10.28 -2.39
C PRO A 8 0.61 9.35 -3.37
N GLN A 9 1.10 9.88 -4.50
CA GLN A 9 1.87 9.12 -5.48
C GLN A 9 3.18 8.60 -4.88
N ALA A 10 3.94 9.45 -4.19
CA ALA A 10 5.16 9.02 -3.53
C ALA A 10 4.89 7.99 -2.42
N LEU A 11 3.77 8.11 -1.70
CA LEU A 11 3.34 7.12 -0.71
C LEU A 11 2.99 5.79 -1.37
N ALA A 12 2.20 5.82 -2.45
CA ALA A 12 1.85 4.64 -3.22
C ALA A 12 3.09 3.89 -3.73
N ASP A 13 4.05 4.63 -4.31
CA ASP A 13 5.30 4.06 -4.81
C ASP A 13 6.18 3.52 -3.68
N TYR A 14 6.25 4.22 -2.55
CA TYR A 14 6.96 3.75 -1.36
C TYR A 14 6.36 2.43 -0.82
N VAL A 15 5.03 2.35 -0.69
CA VAL A 15 4.36 1.15 -0.19
C VAL A 15 4.50 -0.02 -1.19
N ALA A 16 4.44 0.24 -2.50
CA ALA A 16 4.66 -0.76 -3.52
C ALA A 16 6.10 -1.31 -3.50
N ALA A 17 7.10 -0.44 -3.41
CA ALA A 17 8.49 -0.85 -3.30
C ALA A 17 8.73 -1.68 -2.02
N HIS A 18 8.18 -1.27 -0.88
CA HIS A 18 8.28 -2.03 0.35
C HIS A 18 7.61 -3.42 0.25
N TYR A 19 6.50 -3.52 -0.50
CA TYR A 19 5.88 -4.80 -0.81
C TYR A 19 6.79 -5.70 -1.66
N GLU A 20 7.39 -5.17 -2.71
CA GLU A 20 8.34 -5.89 -3.58
C GLU A 20 9.60 -6.34 -2.80
N ASP A 21 10.09 -5.52 -1.87
CA ASP A 21 11.20 -5.89 -0.97
C ASP A 21 10.84 -7.10 -0.10
N MET A 22 9.62 -7.15 0.45
CA MET A 22 9.16 -8.30 1.22
C MET A 22 9.07 -9.57 0.35
N LEU A 23 8.63 -9.46 -0.90
CA LEU A 23 8.63 -10.61 -1.83
C LEU A 23 10.05 -11.07 -2.15
N SER A 24 10.98 -10.13 -2.35
CA SER A 24 12.38 -10.43 -2.64
C SER A 24 13.07 -11.11 -1.47
N LEU A 25 12.76 -10.70 -0.23
CA LEU A 25 13.33 -11.26 0.99
C LEU A 25 12.76 -12.65 1.34
N TYR A 26 11.45 -12.83 1.24
CA TYR A 26 10.77 -14.03 1.73
C TYR A 26 10.40 -15.03 0.61
N GLY A 27 10.56 -14.66 -0.66
CA GLY A 27 9.95 -15.35 -1.79
C GLY A 27 8.46 -15.01 -1.95
N VAL A 28 7.89 -15.22 -3.13
CA VAL A 28 6.53 -14.75 -3.47
C VAL A 28 5.46 -15.30 -2.52
N GLU A 29 5.39 -16.61 -2.31
CA GLU A 29 4.31 -17.20 -1.49
C GLU A 29 4.35 -16.77 -0.03
N SER A 30 5.55 -16.79 0.58
CA SER A 30 5.72 -16.38 1.97
C SER A 30 5.59 -14.86 2.11
N GLY A 31 6.22 -14.11 1.20
CA GLY A 31 6.16 -12.66 1.14
C GLY A 31 4.74 -12.12 1.06
N LEU A 32 3.86 -12.74 0.24
CA LEU A 32 2.44 -12.39 0.19
C LEU A 32 1.76 -12.50 1.57
N ARG A 33 2.00 -13.58 2.30
CA ARG A 33 1.41 -13.79 3.63
C ARG A 33 1.92 -12.76 4.64
N GLN A 34 3.24 -12.51 4.64
CA GLN A 34 3.85 -11.56 5.56
C GLN A 34 3.42 -10.12 5.26
N ALA A 35 3.36 -9.76 3.97
CA ALA A 35 3.03 -8.41 3.53
C ALA A 35 1.60 -7.97 3.90
N ARG A 36 0.62 -8.89 3.92
CA ARG A 36 -0.80 -8.55 4.12
C ARG A 36 -1.06 -7.70 5.37
N LYS A 37 -0.35 -7.97 6.46
CA LYS A 37 -0.48 -7.19 7.69
C LYS A 37 0.00 -5.74 7.50
N HIS A 38 1.15 -5.57 6.86
CA HIS A 38 1.72 -4.26 6.56
C HIS A 38 0.82 -3.47 5.61
N LEU A 39 0.33 -4.12 4.55
CA LEU A 39 -0.60 -3.50 3.61
C LEU A 39 -1.91 -3.10 4.31
N GLY A 40 -2.42 -3.92 5.22
CA GLY A 40 -3.57 -3.57 6.07
C GLY A 40 -3.34 -2.27 6.84
N TRP A 41 -2.17 -2.15 7.49
CA TRP A 41 -1.81 -0.93 8.23
C TRP A 41 -1.73 0.32 7.35
N TYR A 42 -1.11 0.23 6.17
CA TYR A 42 -1.06 1.37 5.24
C TYR A 42 -2.46 1.78 4.78
N LEU A 43 -3.33 0.82 4.44
CA LEU A 43 -4.69 1.10 4.00
C LEU A 43 -5.55 1.70 5.12
N ASP A 44 -5.40 1.25 6.36
CA ASP A 44 -6.09 1.84 7.52
C ASP A 44 -5.66 3.29 7.77
N ARG A 45 -4.37 3.58 7.59
CA ARG A 45 -3.78 4.89 7.87
C ARG A 45 -4.05 5.93 6.78
N HIS A 46 -4.03 5.50 5.52
CA HIS A 46 -3.91 6.39 4.36
C HIS A 46 -4.94 6.14 3.27
N ALA A 47 -5.82 5.14 3.40
CA ALA A 47 -6.81 4.82 2.39
C ALA A 47 -8.20 4.62 3.02
N ALA A 48 -8.60 5.53 3.92
CA ALA A 48 -9.88 5.43 4.63
C ALA A 48 -11.10 5.42 3.68
N ARG A 49 -10.94 5.99 2.48
CA ARG A 49 -11.97 6.02 1.43
C ARG A 49 -11.95 4.83 0.48
N ALA A 50 -10.94 3.96 0.55
CA ALA A 50 -10.90 2.77 -0.29
C ALA A 50 -12.10 1.86 0.01
N SER A 51 -12.80 1.45 -1.03
CA SER A 51 -13.95 0.55 -0.89
C SER A 51 -13.54 -0.80 -0.29
N ALA A 52 -14.48 -1.49 0.35
CA ALA A 52 -14.24 -2.83 0.88
C ALA A 52 -13.74 -3.81 -0.21
N GLU A 53 -14.24 -3.68 -1.44
CA GLU A 53 -13.81 -4.51 -2.56
C GLU A 53 -12.37 -4.20 -3.01
N GLN A 54 -11.97 -2.93 -3.06
CA GLN A 54 -10.57 -2.56 -3.35
C GLN A 54 -9.62 -3.12 -2.28
N ARG A 55 -9.97 -2.95 -1.00
CA ARG A 55 -9.18 -3.47 0.12
C ARG A 55 -9.08 -4.99 0.07
N LYS A 56 -10.18 -5.68 -0.20
CA LYS A 56 -10.22 -7.14 -0.35
C LYS A 56 -9.28 -7.60 -1.46
N ARG A 57 -9.36 -7.00 -2.66
CA ARG A 57 -8.47 -7.34 -3.78
C ARG A 57 -7.00 -7.26 -3.40
N ILE A 58 -6.58 -6.17 -2.76
CA ILE A 58 -5.20 -5.96 -2.31
C ILE A 58 -4.78 -7.03 -1.29
N LEU A 59 -5.63 -7.31 -0.29
CA LEU A 59 -5.28 -8.16 0.84
C LEU A 59 -5.41 -9.66 0.57
N THR A 60 -6.12 -10.06 -0.49
CA THR A 60 -6.35 -11.49 -0.79
C THR A 60 -5.76 -11.97 -2.11
N SER A 61 -5.28 -11.07 -2.98
CA SER A 61 -4.65 -11.48 -4.25
C SER A 61 -3.41 -12.36 -4.01
N PHE A 62 -3.20 -13.30 -4.92
CA PHE A 62 -1.96 -14.08 -5.03
C PHE A 62 -1.06 -13.58 -6.18
N GLU A 63 -1.56 -12.65 -7.00
CA GLU A 63 -0.83 -12.03 -8.11
C GLU A 63 -0.20 -10.71 -7.64
N PRO A 64 1.14 -10.60 -7.59
CA PRO A 64 1.82 -9.38 -7.14
C PRO A 64 1.47 -8.13 -7.94
N SER A 65 1.30 -8.27 -9.25
CA SER A 65 0.92 -7.18 -10.14
C SER A 65 -0.44 -6.57 -9.76
N GLU A 66 -1.42 -7.40 -9.40
CA GLU A 66 -2.74 -6.96 -8.96
C GLU A 66 -2.70 -6.26 -7.59
N VAL A 67 -1.83 -6.72 -6.68
CA VAL A 67 -1.60 -6.05 -5.39
C VAL A 67 -1.01 -4.66 -5.63
N ILE A 68 0.05 -4.55 -6.44
CA ILE A 68 0.72 -3.27 -6.75
C ILE A 68 -0.24 -2.29 -7.43
N ARG A 69 -1.01 -2.77 -8.41
CA ARG A 69 -2.03 -1.94 -9.09
C ARG A 69 -3.07 -1.42 -8.11
N GLY A 70 -3.60 -2.30 -7.25
CA GLY A 70 -4.56 -1.91 -6.23
C GLY A 70 -4.00 -0.93 -5.20
N LEU A 71 -2.74 -1.08 -4.78
CA LEU A 71 -2.07 -0.15 -3.88
C LEU A 71 -1.96 1.24 -4.51
N ARG A 72 -1.54 1.32 -5.79
CA ARG A 72 -1.47 2.60 -6.52
C ARG A 72 -2.84 3.25 -6.65
N GLU A 73 -3.88 2.49 -6.96
CA GLU A 73 -5.25 3.01 -7.04
C GLU A 73 -5.77 3.50 -5.69
N ALA A 74 -5.50 2.78 -4.60
CA ALA A 74 -6.02 3.10 -3.27
C ALA A 74 -5.27 4.27 -2.59
N LEU A 75 -3.97 4.41 -2.84
CA LEU A 75 -3.10 5.35 -2.12
C LEU A 75 -2.79 6.62 -2.92
N ALA A 76 -2.97 6.63 -4.24
CA ALA A 76 -2.72 7.83 -5.06
C ALA A 76 -3.91 8.82 -5.10
N ASP A 77 -5.01 8.53 -4.39
CA ASP A 77 -6.17 9.43 -4.30
C ASP A 77 -5.75 10.78 -3.67
N PRO A 78 -6.01 11.93 -4.30
CA PRO A 78 -5.71 13.25 -3.73
C PRO A 78 -6.30 13.50 -2.34
N ALA A 79 -7.39 12.81 -1.97
CA ALA A 79 -7.95 12.87 -0.61
C ALA A 79 -6.95 12.40 0.46
N VAL A 80 -6.00 11.55 0.11
CA VAL A 80 -4.94 11.05 1.00
C VAL A 80 -4.00 12.16 1.46
N LEU A 81 -3.81 13.24 0.68
CA LEU A 81 -3.02 14.40 1.10
C LEU A 81 -3.55 15.05 2.38
N ILE A 82 -4.87 15.10 2.54
CA ILE A 82 -5.52 15.71 3.71
C ILE A 82 -5.24 14.88 4.96
N GLU A 83 -5.24 13.56 4.81
CA GLU A 83 -4.92 12.61 5.88
C GLU A 83 -3.43 12.65 6.25
N MET A 84 -2.53 12.76 5.27
CA MET A 84 -1.08 12.89 5.51
C MET A 84 -0.72 14.16 6.29
N ARG A 85 -1.41 15.28 6.03
CA ARG A 85 -1.17 16.56 6.73
C ARG A 85 -1.75 16.63 8.13
N SER A 86 -2.79 15.85 8.41
CA SER A 86 -3.46 15.80 9.73
C SER A 86 -2.77 14.84 10.71
N ALA A 87 -1.73 14.15 10.23
CA ALA A 87 -0.99 13.11 10.92
C ALA A 87 0.38 13.57 11.47
N ALA A 88 0.75 14.83 11.23
CA ALA A 88 2.01 15.46 11.63
C ALA A 88 1.90 16.19 12.97
#